data_AF-Q4J7E2-F1
#
_entry.id   AF-Q4J7E2-F1
#
_cell.length_a   1.000
_cell.length_b   1.000
_cell.length_c   1.000
_cell.angle_alpha   90.00
_cell.angle_beta   90.00
_cell.angle_gamma   90.00
#
_symmetry.space_group_name_H-M   'P 1'
#
loop_
_entity.id
_entity.type
_entity.pdbx_description
1 polymer ?
#
loop_
_entity_poly.entity_id
_entity_poly.type
_entity_poly.pdbx_seq_one_letter_code
_entity_poly.pdbx_strand_id
1 'polypeptide(L)'
;MCITSALRDLWIRREYTIHLGDDIVGVIDVARSVPYYPFYYASLLPNLKMDELSYLSYIARKVMKLAIERLENSKVIPFPFFKEMKKEIKRLRQKLELLPSPSSPLVSDSSPDWLKKAYFAYVIAEKPTVGVRDQGEKIGVKLVLSKLYELFVYMLVARVLESSGFSLSIDEGSIKVKDANIVIIFNAPPSGTDVIERIDELDPNKEINYRIRGRPDISIRYDDRELILIECKYSEKPSYITEGRFKVMAYTYEYGAGASLLVFPGIGEGVKSEEEFGTLELYRLMGEKGWVDIRLRDGRKIYMVKVDPLEDTNTLLNRMSQVLLSILSIKRT
;
A
#
# COMPACT_ATOMS: atom_id res chain seq x y z
N MET A 1 1.08 13.07 -7.35
CA MET A 1 2.24 13.63 -6.60
C MET A 1 3.39 14.00 -7.53
N CYS A 2 3.85 13.12 -8.42
CA CYS A 2 5.03 13.37 -9.27
C CYS A 2 4.96 14.66 -10.11
N ILE A 3 3.81 15.00 -10.71
CA ILE A 3 3.65 16.27 -11.45
C ILE A 3 3.90 17.49 -10.56
N THR A 4 3.36 17.49 -9.34
CA THR A 4 3.56 18.59 -8.41
C THR A 4 5.02 18.68 -7.96
N SER A 5 5.68 17.54 -7.75
CA SER A 5 7.13 17.50 -7.46
C SER A 5 7.96 18.01 -8.63
N ALA A 6 7.64 17.63 -9.86
CA ALA A 6 8.35 18.06 -11.06
C ALA A 6 8.21 19.57 -11.30
N LEU A 7 6.98 20.10 -11.16
CA LEU A 7 6.74 21.54 -11.24
C LEU A 7 7.51 22.28 -10.14
N ARG A 8 7.53 21.78 -8.90
CA ARG A 8 8.33 22.38 -7.81
C ARG A 8 9.83 22.33 -8.09
N ASP A 9 10.33 21.22 -8.63
CA ASP A 9 11.74 21.04 -8.98
C ASP A 9 12.17 22.03 -10.06
N LEU A 10 11.30 22.32 -11.04
CA LEU A 10 11.50 23.39 -12.03
C LEU A 10 11.74 24.76 -11.36
N TRP A 11 10.93 25.11 -10.36
CA TRP A 11 11.08 26.36 -9.62
C TRP A 11 12.39 26.42 -8.81
N ILE A 12 12.89 25.26 -8.34
CA ILE A 12 14.09 25.17 -7.50
C ILE A 12 15.37 25.13 -8.35
N ARG A 13 15.38 24.34 -9.43
CA ARG A 13 16.59 24.10 -10.25
C ARG A 13 17.00 25.27 -11.13
N ARG A 14 16.14 26.30 -11.30
CA ARG A 14 16.49 27.55 -11.99
C ARG A 14 17.20 27.35 -13.34
N GLU A 15 16.82 26.30 -14.08
CA GLU A 15 17.21 26.24 -15.49
C GLU A 15 16.35 27.25 -16.23
N TYR A 16 16.91 28.44 -16.42
CA TYR A 16 16.29 29.48 -17.20
C TYR A 16 16.86 29.44 -18.61
N THR A 17 16.00 29.48 -19.61
CA THR A 17 16.43 29.87 -20.95
C THR A 17 16.51 31.39 -21.01
N ILE A 18 17.50 31.88 -21.75
CA ILE A 18 17.65 33.30 -22.00
C ILE A 18 16.89 33.60 -23.28
N HIS A 19 15.91 34.48 -23.20
CA HIS A 19 15.21 35.03 -24.34
C HIS A 19 15.67 36.48 -24.56
N LEU A 20 16.22 36.78 -25.73
CA LEU A 20 16.56 38.15 -26.12
C LEU A 20 15.43 38.67 -27.01
N GLY A 21 14.75 39.72 -26.57
CA GLY A 21 13.58 40.30 -27.25
C GLY A 21 13.49 41.80 -27.04
N ASP A 22 12.67 42.48 -27.84
CA ASP A 22 12.37 43.91 -27.72
C ASP A 22 11.41 44.22 -26.55
N ASP A 23 10.83 43.18 -25.93
CA ASP A 23 9.97 43.24 -24.75
C ASP A 23 10.47 42.33 -23.61
N ILE A 24 10.08 42.65 -22.38
CA ILE A 24 10.46 41.90 -21.18
C ILE A 24 9.48 40.75 -20.97
N VAL A 25 9.92 39.53 -21.30
CA VAL A 25 9.13 38.30 -21.19
C VAL A 25 9.69 37.49 -20.02
N GLY A 26 9.31 37.85 -18.78
CA GLY A 26 9.77 37.16 -17.56
C GLY A 26 10.69 38.01 -16.67
N VAL A 27 11.65 37.39 -15.99
CA VAL A 27 12.59 38.09 -15.09
C VAL A 27 13.75 38.64 -15.90
N ILE A 28 14.02 39.94 -15.86
CA ILE A 28 15.12 40.56 -16.62
C ILE A 28 16.50 40.13 -16.08
N ASP A 29 17.38 39.68 -16.98
CA ASP A 29 18.82 39.50 -16.74
C ASP A 29 19.55 40.80 -17.11
N VAL A 30 19.67 41.69 -16.12
CA VAL A 30 20.25 43.03 -16.34
C VAL A 30 21.65 42.95 -16.93
N ALA A 31 22.50 42.06 -16.41
CA ALA A 31 23.90 41.93 -16.84
C ALA A 31 24.01 41.55 -18.32
N ARG A 32 23.18 40.62 -18.79
CA ARG A 32 23.16 40.21 -20.20
C ARG A 32 22.40 41.15 -21.12
N SER A 33 21.57 42.05 -20.57
CA SER A 33 20.84 43.05 -21.35
C SER A 33 21.70 44.27 -21.71
N VAL A 34 22.73 44.59 -20.90
CA VAL A 34 23.58 45.80 -21.09
C VAL A 34 24.15 45.92 -22.51
N PRO A 35 24.70 44.87 -23.15
CA PRO A 35 25.30 45.00 -24.48
C PRO A 35 24.28 45.26 -25.61
N TYR A 36 22.99 44.98 -25.38
CA TYR A 36 21.94 45.05 -26.40
C TYR A 36 20.95 46.19 -26.16
N TYR A 37 21.09 46.91 -25.05
CA TYR A 37 20.30 48.09 -24.73
C TYR A 37 20.60 49.24 -25.71
N PRO A 38 19.60 50.06 -26.13
CA PRO A 38 18.18 50.05 -25.74
C PRO A 38 17.27 49.15 -26.59
N PHE A 39 17.83 48.37 -27.51
CA PHE A 39 17.03 47.69 -28.53
C PHE A 39 16.49 46.33 -28.09
N TYR A 40 17.20 45.62 -27.21
CA TYR A 40 16.76 44.32 -26.70
C TYR A 40 17.05 44.14 -25.20
N TYR A 41 16.24 43.29 -24.58
CA TYR A 41 16.33 42.85 -23.19
C TYR A 41 16.51 41.34 -23.13
N ALA A 42 17.45 40.88 -22.32
CA ALA A 42 17.60 39.47 -21.98
C ALA A 42 16.65 39.15 -20.82
N SER A 43 15.67 38.28 -21.06
CA SER A 43 14.72 37.78 -20.06
C SER A 43 15.00 36.32 -19.74
N LEU A 44 14.96 35.97 -18.46
CA LEU A 44 15.04 34.61 -17.94
C LEU A 44 13.62 34.01 -17.92
N LEU A 45 13.42 32.98 -18.72
CA LEU A 45 12.20 32.19 -18.77
C LEU A 45 12.46 30.82 -18.16
N PRO A 46 11.55 30.26 -17.35
CA PRO A 46 11.68 28.88 -16.89
C PRO A 46 11.82 27.94 -18.09
N ASN A 47 12.83 27.06 -18.08
CA ASN A 47 13.02 26.08 -19.14
C ASN A 47 11.94 24.99 -19.07
N LEU A 48 10.74 25.29 -19.56
CA LEU A 48 9.63 24.35 -19.67
C LEU A 48 9.88 23.25 -20.73
N LYS A 49 11.01 23.30 -21.44
CA LYS A 49 11.45 22.32 -22.45
C LYS A 49 12.46 21.31 -21.90
N MET A 50 12.51 21.09 -20.59
CA MET A 50 13.22 19.93 -20.05
C MET A 50 12.56 18.66 -20.61
N ASP A 51 13.35 17.83 -21.28
CA ASP A 51 12.89 16.58 -21.89
C ASP A 51 12.17 15.68 -20.87
N GLU A 52 12.61 15.72 -19.61
CA GLU A 52 12.01 14.97 -18.50
C GLU A 52 10.54 15.37 -18.21
N LEU A 53 10.17 16.64 -18.40
CA LEU A 53 8.77 17.08 -18.24
C LEU A 53 7.91 16.60 -19.41
N SER A 54 8.48 16.54 -20.61
CA SER A 54 7.82 15.99 -21.79
C SER A 54 7.64 14.47 -21.65
N TYR A 55 8.61 13.77 -21.06
CA TYR A 55 8.50 12.36 -20.68
C TYR A 55 7.42 12.14 -19.61
N LEU A 56 7.36 13.00 -18.60
CA LEU A 56 6.31 12.94 -17.58
C LEU A 56 4.92 13.18 -18.17
N SER A 57 4.80 14.12 -19.12
CA SER A 57 3.56 14.38 -19.87
C SER A 57 3.10 13.14 -20.62
N TYR A 58 4.02 12.43 -21.29
CA TYR A 58 3.73 11.16 -21.96
C TYR A 58 3.21 10.11 -20.96
N ILE A 59 3.97 9.85 -19.90
CA ILE A 59 3.67 8.86 -18.85
C ILE A 59 2.28 9.15 -18.25
N ALA A 60 2.04 10.38 -17.82
CA ALA A 60 0.80 10.78 -17.17
C ALA A 60 -0.42 10.64 -18.10
N ARG A 61 -0.29 11.00 -19.40
CA ARG A 61 -1.35 10.82 -20.40
C ARG A 61 -1.65 9.34 -20.65
N LYS A 62 -0.62 8.49 -20.75
CA LYS A 62 -0.78 7.04 -20.90
C LYS A 62 -1.46 6.40 -19.71
N VAL A 63 -1.00 6.70 -18.49
CA VAL A 63 -1.61 6.19 -17.25
C VAL A 63 -3.06 6.66 -17.11
N MET A 64 -3.36 7.93 -17.42
CA MET A 64 -4.73 8.43 -17.40
C MET A 64 -5.62 7.70 -18.39
N LYS A 65 -5.15 7.46 -19.62
CA LYS A 65 -5.88 6.70 -20.64
C LYS A 65 -6.17 5.28 -20.15
N LEU A 66 -5.15 4.57 -19.64
CA LEU A 66 -5.30 3.23 -19.09
C LEU A 66 -6.30 3.18 -17.92
N ALA A 67 -6.28 4.18 -17.03
CA ALA A 67 -7.20 4.26 -15.91
C ALA A 67 -8.66 4.46 -16.37
N ILE A 68 -8.88 5.31 -17.38
CA ILE A 68 -10.20 5.52 -17.99
C ILE A 68 -10.70 4.23 -18.65
N GLU A 69 -9.87 3.60 -19.49
CA GLU A 69 -10.23 2.36 -20.17
C GLU A 69 -10.58 1.24 -19.18
N ARG A 70 -9.82 1.11 -18.08
CA ARG A 70 -10.12 0.12 -17.03
C ARG A 70 -11.40 0.43 -16.27
N LEU A 71 -11.68 1.70 -16.02
CA LEU A 71 -12.92 2.13 -15.40
C LEU A 71 -14.14 1.80 -16.26
N GLU A 72 -14.06 2.11 -17.55
CA GLU A 72 -15.15 1.90 -18.52
C GLU A 72 -15.40 0.42 -18.80
N ASN A 73 -14.34 -0.39 -18.85
CA ASN A 73 -14.44 -1.82 -19.13
C ASN A 73 -14.60 -2.69 -17.87
N SER A 74 -14.67 -2.09 -16.68
CA SER A 74 -14.83 -2.87 -15.46
C SER A 74 -16.22 -3.47 -15.38
N LYS A 75 -16.29 -4.79 -15.23
CA LYS A 75 -17.54 -5.53 -14.98
C LYS A 75 -18.00 -5.44 -13.51
N VAL A 76 -17.19 -4.83 -12.65
CA VAL A 76 -17.51 -4.65 -11.23
C VAL A 76 -18.47 -3.48 -11.09
N ILE A 77 -19.56 -3.67 -10.35
CA ILE A 77 -20.53 -2.62 -9.98
C ILE A 77 -19.77 -1.40 -9.44
N PRO A 78 -20.17 -0.15 -9.72
CA PRO A 78 -19.45 1.04 -9.27
C PRO A 78 -19.14 1.01 -7.77
N PHE A 79 -17.92 0.61 -7.45
CA PHE A 79 -17.38 0.55 -6.10
C PHE A 79 -17.02 1.98 -5.65
N PRO A 80 -17.04 2.36 -4.35
CA PRO A 80 -16.69 3.71 -3.90
C PRO A 80 -15.36 4.24 -4.47
N PHE A 81 -14.38 3.35 -4.69
CA PHE A 81 -13.13 3.66 -5.39
C PHE A 81 -13.32 4.29 -6.79
N PHE A 82 -14.38 3.94 -7.52
CA PHE A 82 -14.65 4.52 -8.85
C PHE A 82 -14.89 6.02 -8.76
N LYS A 83 -15.60 6.47 -7.71
CA LYS A 83 -15.85 7.90 -7.47
C LYS A 83 -14.56 8.64 -7.18
N GLU A 84 -13.70 8.06 -6.35
CA GLU A 84 -12.39 8.63 -6.02
C GLU A 84 -11.47 8.66 -7.23
N MET A 85 -11.40 7.57 -7.99
CA MET A 85 -10.57 7.49 -9.19
C MET A 85 -11.05 8.46 -10.27
N LYS A 86 -12.37 8.65 -10.46
CA LYS A 86 -12.91 9.69 -11.34
C LYS A 86 -12.48 11.11 -10.89
N LYS A 87 -12.47 11.37 -9.58
CA LYS A 87 -12.00 12.65 -9.01
C LYS A 87 -10.50 12.84 -9.27
N GLU A 88 -9.69 11.80 -9.09
CA GLU A 88 -8.25 11.84 -9.37
C GLU A 88 -7.94 12.00 -10.85
N ILE A 89 -8.69 11.35 -11.75
CA ILE A 89 -8.58 11.56 -13.21
C ILE A 89 -8.88 13.02 -13.57
N LYS A 90 -9.94 13.61 -12.99
CA LYS A 90 -10.26 15.03 -13.20
C LYS A 90 -9.11 15.94 -12.73
N ARG A 91 -8.56 15.68 -11.55
CA ARG A 91 -7.40 16.41 -11.00
C ARG A 91 -6.16 16.26 -11.86
N LEU A 92 -5.90 15.06 -12.38
CA LEU A 92 -4.78 14.78 -13.27
C LEU A 92 -4.92 15.55 -14.58
N ARG A 93 -6.13 15.57 -15.17
CA ARG A 93 -6.42 16.30 -16.42
C ARG A 93 -6.09 17.79 -16.30
N GLN A 94 -6.48 18.44 -15.20
CA GLN A 94 -6.13 19.84 -14.93
C GLN A 94 -4.61 20.06 -14.83
N LYS A 95 -3.89 19.14 -14.20
CA LYS A 95 -2.43 19.25 -14.06
C LYS A 95 -1.68 18.97 -15.36
N LEU A 96 -2.25 18.18 -16.27
CA LEU A 96 -1.65 17.89 -17.57
C LEU A 96 -1.61 19.12 -18.49
N GLU A 97 -2.47 20.11 -18.28
CA GLU A 97 -2.44 21.39 -19.02
C GLU A 97 -1.18 22.21 -18.72
N LEU A 98 -0.55 21.98 -17.57
CA LEU A 98 0.67 22.67 -17.14
C LEU A 98 1.95 22.02 -17.69
N LEU A 99 1.84 20.86 -18.34
CA LEU A 99 2.99 20.11 -18.85
C LEU A 99 3.18 20.36 -20.35
N PRO A 100 4.43 20.30 -20.84
CA PRO A 100 4.72 20.44 -22.26
C PRO A 100 4.12 19.29 -23.08
N SER A 101 4.22 19.44 -24.40
CA SER A 101 3.87 18.37 -25.35
C SER A 101 4.59 17.07 -25.02
N PRO A 102 3.90 15.92 -25.05
CA PRO A 102 4.50 14.65 -24.64
C PRO A 102 5.55 14.17 -25.64
N SER A 103 6.63 13.58 -25.14
CA SER A 103 7.65 12.88 -25.91
C SER A 103 7.92 11.49 -25.32
N SER A 104 8.41 10.55 -26.14
CA SER A 104 8.68 9.18 -25.70
C SER A 104 9.65 9.19 -24.51
N PRO A 105 9.32 8.49 -23.41
CA PRO A 105 10.08 8.61 -22.17
C PRO A 105 11.44 7.93 -22.30
N LEU A 106 12.51 8.67 -21.97
CA LEU A 106 13.85 8.13 -21.77
C LEU A 106 14.18 8.29 -20.28
N VAL A 107 14.21 7.16 -19.56
CA VAL A 107 14.49 7.16 -18.10
C VAL A 107 15.76 6.37 -17.85
N SER A 108 16.69 7.00 -17.14
CA SER A 108 18.01 6.49 -16.74
C SER A 108 18.19 6.60 -15.23
N ASP A 109 19.29 6.04 -14.71
CA ASP A 109 19.63 6.15 -13.28
C ASP A 109 19.86 7.62 -12.84
N SER A 110 20.33 8.47 -13.77
CA SER A 110 20.52 9.90 -13.57
C SER A 110 19.23 10.73 -13.60
N SER A 111 18.09 10.12 -13.98
CA SER A 111 16.82 10.82 -14.06
C SER A 111 16.33 11.29 -12.67
N PRO A 112 15.57 12.40 -12.61
CA PRO A 112 14.98 12.86 -11.34
C PRO A 112 14.09 11.79 -10.70
N ASP A 113 14.08 11.75 -9.36
CA ASP A 113 13.31 10.74 -8.62
C ASP A 113 11.81 10.77 -8.92
N TRP A 114 11.25 11.94 -9.19
CA TRP A 114 9.83 12.06 -9.57
C TRP A 114 9.56 11.39 -10.93
N LEU A 115 10.51 11.41 -11.86
CA LEU A 115 10.39 10.77 -13.18
C LEU A 115 10.53 9.26 -13.05
N LYS A 116 11.55 8.79 -12.32
CA LYS A 116 11.74 7.36 -12.02
C LYS A 116 10.50 6.75 -11.35
N LYS A 117 9.95 7.43 -10.33
CA LYS A 117 8.70 7.01 -9.66
C LYS A 117 7.50 7.00 -10.60
N ALA A 118 7.36 8.02 -11.44
CA ALA A 118 6.25 8.09 -12.41
C ALA A 118 6.34 6.99 -13.47
N TYR A 119 7.55 6.73 -13.98
CA TYR A 119 7.81 5.67 -14.95
C TYR A 119 7.54 4.29 -14.37
N PHE A 120 8.01 4.02 -13.15
CA PHE A 120 7.70 2.78 -12.45
C PHE A 120 6.19 2.57 -12.27
N ALA A 121 5.45 3.61 -11.87
CA ALA A 121 3.99 3.56 -11.79
C ALA A 121 3.33 3.30 -13.15
N TYR A 122 3.87 3.86 -14.24
CA TYR A 122 3.41 3.58 -15.59
C TYR A 122 3.66 2.13 -16.02
N VAL A 123 4.85 1.57 -15.73
CA VAL A 123 5.15 0.16 -16.03
C VAL A 123 4.17 -0.76 -15.31
N ILE A 124 3.89 -0.50 -14.03
CA ILE A 124 2.86 -1.23 -13.25
C ILE A 124 1.49 -1.09 -13.91
N ALA A 125 1.12 0.13 -14.30
CA ALA A 125 -0.18 0.41 -14.88
C ALA A 125 -0.36 -0.22 -16.27
N GLU A 126 0.67 -0.24 -17.12
CA GLU A 126 0.56 -0.70 -18.51
C GLU A 126 0.55 -2.23 -18.62
N LYS A 127 1.36 -2.92 -17.84
CA LYS A 127 1.56 -4.38 -17.98
C LYS A 127 1.42 -5.13 -16.65
N PRO A 128 0.28 -5.04 -15.94
CA PRO A 128 0.06 -5.91 -14.78
C PRO A 128 -0.10 -7.35 -15.28
N THR A 129 0.95 -8.16 -15.22
CA THR A 129 0.78 -9.61 -15.30
C THR A 129 0.26 -10.08 -13.95
N VAL A 130 -1.07 -10.18 -13.83
CA VAL A 130 -1.71 -10.84 -12.70
C VAL A 130 -1.49 -12.35 -12.88
N GLY A 131 -0.83 -13.00 -11.93
CA GLY A 131 -0.61 -14.45 -12.03
C GLY A 131 0.07 -15.08 -10.82
N VAL A 132 0.08 -16.42 -10.79
CA VAL A 132 0.86 -17.27 -9.87
C VAL A 132 2.21 -17.58 -10.55
N ARG A 133 3.32 -17.59 -9.80
CA ARG A 133 4.73 -17.67 -10.28
C ARG A 133 4.87 -18.55 -11.54
N ASP A 134 5.44 -18.00 -12.60
CA ASP A 134 5.88 -18.82 -13.74
C ASP A 134 7.28 -18.33 -14.14
N GLN A 135 8.16 -19.30 -14.39
CA GLN A 135 9.58 -19.10 -14.62
C GLN A 135 9.78 -18.65 -16.08
N GLY A 136 10.05 -17.36 -16.30
CA GLY A 136 10.33 -16.86 -17.64
C GLY A 136 10.75 -15.40 -17.67
N GLU A 137 11.87 -15.15 -18.32
CA GLU A 137 12.64 -13.91 -18.38
C GLU A 137 11.94 -12.71 -19.05
N LYS A 138 10.97 -12.09 -18.37
CA LYS A 138 10.57 -10.71 -18.71
C LYS A 138 10.45 -9.87 -17.45
N ILE A 139 11.05 -8.69 -17.47
CA ILE A 139 10.85 -7.61 -16.50
C ILE A 139 9.37 -7.20 -16.59
N GLY A 140 8.52 -7.93 -15.89
CA GLY A 140 7.09 -7.68 -15.73
C GLY A 140 6.79 -7.60 -14.25
N VAL A 141 6.00 -6.60 -13.85
CA VAL A 141 5.54 -6.51 -12.47
C VAL A 141 4.43 -7.54 -12.28
N LYS A 142 4.76 -8.63 -11.59
CA LYS A 142 3.81 -9.68 -11.27
C LYS A 142 2.98 -9.28 -10.04
N LEU A 143 1.69 -9.07 -10.23
CA LEU A 143 0.77 -8.80 -9.13
C LEU A 143 0.26 -10.12 -8.55
N VAL A 144 0.69 -10.43 -7.33
CA VAL A 144 0.22 -11.59 -6.57
C VAL A 144 -0.94 -11.14 -5.68
N LEU A 145 -2.16 -11.57 -6.01
CA LEU A 145 -3.38 -11.10 -5.35
C LEU A 145 -3.38 -11.33 -3.83
N SER A 146 -2.86 -12.47 -3.36
CA SER A 146 -2.73 -12.72 -1.92
C SER A 146 -1.82 -11.69 -1.23
N LYS A 147 -0.69 -11.31 -1.86
CA LYS A 147 0.19 -10.27 -1.33
C LYS A 147 -0.42 -8.87 -1.37
N LEU A 148 -1.22 -8.58 -2.40
CA LEU A 148 -2.00 -7.33 -2.43
C LEU A 148 -3.07 -7.30 -1.34
N TYR A 149 -3.69 -8.44 -1.04
CA TYR A 149 -4.67 -8.55 0.04
C TYR A 149 -4.03 -8.37 1.42
N GLU A 150 -2.87 -8.99 1.67
CA GLU A 150 -2.08 -8.76 2.90
C GLU A 150 -1.72 -7.27 3.06
N LEU A 151 -1.22 -6.63 2.00
CA LEU A 151 -0.92 -5.19 2.01
C LEU A 151 -2.16 -4.33 2.23
N PHE A 152 -3.30 -4.71 1.65
CA PHE A 152 -4.56 -4.02 1.86
C PHE A 152 -4.99 -4.06 3.33
N VAL A 153 -4.95 -5.23 3.98
CA VAL A 153 -5.27 -5.39 5.40
C VAL A 153 -4.25 -4.63 6.27
N TYR A 154 -2.96 -4.67 5.93
CA TYR A 154 -1.91 -3.93 6.61
C TYR A 154 -2.19 -2.42 6.61
N MET A 155 -2.55 -1.87 5.45
CA MET A 155 -2.92 -0.46 5.33
C MET A 155 -4.26 -0.14 6.02
N LEU A 156 -5.21 -1.07 6.05
CA LEU A 156 -6.47 -0.92 6.78
C LEU A 156 -6.22 -0.78 8.29
N VAL A 157 -5.36 -1.63 8.85
CA VAL A 157 -4.93 -1.57 10.27
C VAL A 157 -4.27 -0.22 10.56
N ALA A 158 -3.32 0.21 9.72
CA ALA A 158 -2.68 1.51 9.87
C ALA A 158 -3.71 2.66 9.88
N ARG A 159 -4.67 2.62 8.95
CA ARG A 159 -5.70 3.65 8.83
C ARG A 159 -6.65 3.70 10.03
N VAL A 160 -6.94 2.55 10.64
CA VAL A 160 -7.70 2.48 11.91
C VAL A 160 -6.95 3.21 13.03
N LEU A 161 -5.64 2.98 13.16
CA LEU A 161 -4.82 3.67 14.16
C LEU A 161 -4.76 5.18 13.92
N GLU A 162 -4.53 5.63 12.67
CA GLU A 162 -4.58 7.06 12.34
C GLU A 162 -5.92 7.69 12.71
N SER A 163 -7.02 7.01 12.36
CA SER A 163 -8.39 7.50 12.65
C SER A 163 -8.69 7.51 14.15
N SER A 164 -7.95 6.74 14.94
CA SER A 164 -8.02 6.71 16.40
C SER A 164 -7.17 7.80 17.06
N GLY A 165 -6.45 8.61 16.27
CA GLY A 165 -5.67 9.76 16.73
C GLY A 165 -4.16 9.52 16.80
N PHE A 166 -3.66 8.36 16.35
CA PHE A 166 -2.23 8.05 16.40
C PHE A 166 -1.46 8.62 15.22
N SER A 167 -0.30 9.22 15.48
CA SER A 167 0.62 9.63 14.42
C SER A 167 1.47 8.45 13.96
N LEU A 168 1.46 8.16 12.65
CA LEU A 168 2.25 7.07 12.08
C LEU A 168 3.58 7.56 11.47
N SER A 169 4.59 6.71 11.57
CA SER A 169 5.82 6.77 10.76
C SER A 169 5.99 5.45 10.04
N ILE A 170 6.26 5.53 8.74
CA ILE A 170 6.58 4.36 7.92
C ILE A 170 8.09 4.20 7.92
N ASP A 171 8.55 3.01 8.26
CA ASP A 171 9.93 2.55 8.16
C ASP A 171 9.98 1.36 7.19
N GLU A 172 11.15 0.94 6.72
CA GLU A 172 11.23 -0.18 5.77
C GLU A 172 10.62 -1.46 6.38
N GLY A 173 9.44 -1.85 5.88
CA GLY A 173 8.73 -3.06 6.31
C GLY A 173 7.96 -2.94 7.65
N SER A 174 7.90 -1.76 8.27
CA SER A 174 7.13 -1.56 9.50
C SER A 174 6.46 -0.19 9.59
N ILE A 175 5.40 -0.10 10.39
CA ILE A 175 4.76 1.15 10.76
C ILE A 175 4.92 1.32 12.26
N LYS A 176 5.58 2.40 12.67
CA LYS A 176 5.74 2.79 14.07
C LYS A 176 4.74 3.90 14.39
N VAL A 177 3.96 3.72 15.44
CA VAL A 177 3.19 4.82 16.03
C VAL A 177 4.15 5.68 16.84
N LYS A 178 4.14 7.00 16.64
CA LYS A 178 5.07 7.91 17.33
C LYS A 178 4.67 8.18 18.76
N ASP A 179 3.36 8.26 18.99
CA ASP A 179 2.76 8.70 20.25
C ASP A 179 2.43 7.52 21.19
N ALA A 180 2.82 6.30 20.81
CA ALA A 180 2.60 5.08 21.58
C ALA A 180 3.67 4.04 21.20
N ASN A 181 3.99 3.09 22.08
CA ASN A 181 4.92 2.00 21.77
C ASN A 181 4.24 0.92 20.93
N ILE A 182 3.67 1.31 19.79
CA ILE A 182 3.01 0.41 18.85
C ILE A 182 3.89 0.26 17.61
N VAL A 183 4.21 -1.00 17.29
CA VAL A 183 4.92 -1.35 16.06
C VAL A 183 4.09 -2.36 15.30
N ILE A 184 3.76 -2.02 14.06
CA ILE A 184 3.12 -2.91 13.10
C ILE A 184 4.22 -3.45 12.17
N ILE A 185 4.38 -4.76 12.14
CA ILE A 185 5.41 -5.45 11.37
C ILE A 185 4.71 -6.19 10.23
N PHE A 186 5.17 -5.96 9.00
CA PHE A 186 4.63 -6.65 7.83
C PHE A 186 5.47 -7.87 7.46
N ASN A 187 4.84 -9.03 7.44
CA ASN A 187 5.35 -10.25 6.80
C ASN A 187 6.74 -10.68 7.34
N ALA A 188 6.93 -10.57 8.65
CA ALA A 188 8.13 -10.97 9.38
C ALA A 188 7.76 -11.52 10.76
N PRO A 189 8.55 -12.47 11.31
CA PRO A 189 8.28 -13.03 12.62
C PRO A 189 8.45 -11.98 13.72
N PRO A 190 7.56 -11.94 14.73
CA PRO A 190 7.77 -11.17 15.96
C PRO A 190 9.09 -11.57 16.61
N SER A 191 9.90 -10.60 17.01
CA SER A 191 11.18 -10.87 17.67
C SER A 191 10.99 -11.14 19.16
N GLY A 192 11.68 -12.18 19.67
CA GLY A 192 11.86 -12.40 21.11
C GLY A 192 10.66 -13.00 21.85
N THR A 193 9.65 -13.51 21.14
CA THR A 193 8.44 -14.09 21.79
C THR A 193 8.11 -15.50 21.33
N ASP A 194 8.90 -16.12 20.44
CA ASP A 194 8.66 -17.47 19.99
C ASP A 194 9.03 -18.52 21.05
N VAL A 195 8.23 -19.58 21.16
CA VAL A 195 8.47 -20.74 22.03
C VAL A 195 9.64 -21.61 21.58
N ILE A 196 10.20 -21.37 20.39
CA ILE A 196 11.28 -22.16 19.81
C ILE A 196 12.62 -21.67 20.38
N GLU A 197 13.05 -22.29 21.48
CA GLU A 197 14.33 -21.98 22.13
C GLU A 197 15.54 -22.43 21.29
N ARG A 198 15.49 -23.65 20.73
CA ARG A 198 16.59 -24.27 19.99
C ARG A 198 16.05 -25.24 18.93
N ILE A 199 16.77 -25.35 17.81
CA ILE A 199 16.50 -26.35 16.78
C ILE A 199 17.73 -27.25 16.65
N ASP A 200 17.73 -28.35 17.40
CA ASP A 200 18.78 -29.37 17.39
C ASP A 200 20.23 -28.80 17.32
N GLU A 201 21.11 -29.32 16.46
CA GLU A 201 22.48 -28.83 16.27
C GLU A 201 22.59 -27.62 15.31
N LEU A 202 21.47 -26.99 14.93
CA LEU A 202 21.55 -25.82 14.06
C LEU A 202 22.17 -24.63 14.80
N ASP A 203 23.20 -24.06 14.19
CA ASP A 203 23.80 -22.79 14.62
C ASP A 203 22.70 -21.71 14.70
N PRO A 204 22.50 -21.09 15.88
CA PRO A 204 21.51 -20.03 16.10
C PRO A 204 21.55 -18.89 15.08
N ASN A 205 22.73 -18.61 14.52
CA ASN A 205 22.94 -17.50 13.60
C ASN A 205 22.60 -17.81 12.13
N LYS A 206 22.22 -19.06 11.80
CA LYS A 206 21.85 -19.42 10.44
C LYS A 206 20.46 -18.93 10.08
N GLU A 207 20.33 -18.41 8.86
CA GLU A 207 19.07 -17.91 8.28
C GLU A 207 17.94 -18.96 8.33
N ILE A 208 18.28 -20.25 8.32
CA ILE A 208 17.31 -21.34 8.40
C ILE A 208 16.47 -21.31 9.69
N ASN A 209 17.01 -20.84 10.81
CA ASN A 209 16.26 -20.72 12.05
C ASN A 209 15.10 -19.72 11.93
N TYR A 210 15.32 -18.63 11.18
CA TYR A 210 14.27 -17.65 10.90
C TYR A 210 13.21 -18.17 9.93
N ARG A 211 13.54 -19.15 9.08
CA ARG A 211 12.61 -19.73 8.10
C ARG A 211 11.71 -20.82 8.67
N ILE A 212 12.11 -21.45 9.78
CA ILE A 212 11.34 -22.49 10.47
C ILE A 212 10.21 -21.88 11.31
N ARG A 213 10.44 -20.68 11.84
CA ARG A 213 9.47 -19.93 12.62
C ARG A 213 8.24 -19.58 11.79
N GLY A 214 7.08 -19.62 12.44
CA GLY A 214 5.83 -19.14 11.89
C GLY A 214 5.96 -17.69 11.46
N ARG A 215 5.40 -17.33 10.30
CA ARG A 215 5.49 -15.96 9.78
C ARG A 215 4.08 -15.40 9.59
N PRO A 216 3.55 -14.68 10.60
CA PRO A 216 2.29 -13.95 10.45
C PRO A 216 2.41 -12.91 9.33
N ASP A 217 1.30 -12.65 8.66
CA ASP A 217 1.27 -11.63 7.60
C ASP A 217 1.40 -10.23 8.19
N ILE A 218 0.80 -9.99 9.36
CA ILE A 218 0.94 -8.74 10.11
C ILE A 218 1.06 -9.08 11.60
N SER A 219 1.95 -8.38 12.29
CA SER A 219 2.06 -8.43 13.75
C SER A 219 1.95 -7.02 14.31
N ILE A 220 1.13 -6.83 15.33
CA ILE A 220 1.02 -5.56 16.08
C ILE A 220 1.55 -5.82 17.48
N ARG A 221 2.62 -5.11 17.84
CA ARG A 221 3.17 -5.14 19.18
C ARG A 221 2.80 -3.85 19.89
N TYR A 222 2.14 -3.95 21.04
CA TYR A 222 1.75 -2.84 21.92
C TYR A 222 2.46 -3.02 23.28
N ASP A 223 3.24 -2.03 23.70
CA ASP A 223 3.93 -1.96 25.00
C ASP A 223 4.65 -3.27 25.41
N ASP A 224 5.61 -3.79 24.63
CA ASP A 224 6.45 -5.00 24.91
C ASP A 224 5.73 -6.28 25.45
N ARG A 225 4.40 -6.27 25.58
CA ARG A 225 3.60 -7.23 26.36
C ARG A 225 2.39 -7.72 25.60
N GLU A 226 1.77 -6.88 24.76
CA GLU A 226 0.61 -7.26 23.97
C GLU A 226 1.02 -7.48 22.52
N LEU A 227 0.88 -8.73 22.08
CA LEU A 227 1.11 -9.13 20.70
C LEU A 227 -0.22 -9.54 20.07
N ILE A 228 -0.55 -8.90 18.94
CA ILE A 228 -1.67 -9.25 18.08
C ILE A 228 -1.12 -9.76 16.76
N LEU A 229 -1.53 -10.95 16.35
CA LEU A 229 -1.10 -11.54 15.07
C LEU A 229 -2.26 -11.53 14.08
N ILE A 230 -1.98 -11.30 12.81
CA ILE A 230 -2.98 -11.32 11.74
C ILE A 230 -2.48 -12.19 10.61
N GLU A 231 -3.28 -13.18 10.23
CA GLU A 231 -3.11 -13.98 9.03
C GLU A 231 -4.20 -13.60 8.02
N CYS A 232 -3.80 -13.35 6.78
CA CYS A 232 -4.68 -12.98 5.69
C CYS A 232 -4.85 -14.16 4.72
N LYS A 233 -6.10 -14.50 4.39
CA LYS A 233 -6.42 -15.53 3.39
C LYS A 233 -7.25 -14.92 2.27
N TYR A 234 -6.63 -14.69 1.11
CA TYR A 234 -7.34 -14.27 -0.10
C TYR A 234 -7.92 -15.48 -0.84
N SER A 235 -9.05 -16.00 -0.33
CA SER A 235 -9.80 -17.12 -0.90
C SER A 235 -11.21 -17.12 -0.35
N GLU A 236 -12.15 -17.67 -1.11
CA GLU A 236 -13.51 -17.96 -0.65
C GLU A 236 -13.70 -19.45 -0.33
N LYS A 237 -12.69 -20.29 -0.52
CA LYS A 237 -12.79 -21.74 -0.32
C LYS A 237 -12.84 -22.08 1.19
N PRO A 238 -13.88 -22.78 1.68
CA PRO A 238 -14.01 -23.15 3.08
C PRO A 238 -12.79 -23.87 3.66
N SER A 239 -12.19 -24.79 2.90
CA SER A 239 -10.99 -25.54 3.32
C SER A 239 -9.81 -24.63 3.62
N TYR A 240 -9.54 -23.66 2.74
CA TYR A 240 -8.41 -22.74 2.89
C TYR A 240 -8.58 -21.77 4.08
N ILE A 241 -9.82 -21.38 4.37
CA ILE A 241 -10.14 -20.57 5.55
C ILE A 241 -10.02 -21.42 6.82
N THR A 242 -10.43 -22.69 6.77
CA THR A 242 -10.29 -23.64 7.88
C THR A 242 -8.82 -23.87 8.23
N GLU A 243 -7.95 -24.08 7.23
CA GLU A 243 -6.49 -24.13 7.40
C GLU A 243 -5.96 -22.83 8.03
N GLY A 244 -6.47 -21.67 7.58
CA GLY A 244 -6.14 -20.38 8.17
C GLY A 244 -6.47 -20.30 9.66
N ARG A 245 -7.65 -20.80 10.08
CA ARG A 245 -8.07 -20.82 11.49
C ARG A 245 -7.11 -21.62 12.36
N PHE A 246 -6.69 -22.79 11.91
CA PHE A 246 -5.72 -23.61 12.63
C PHE A 246 -4.32 -22.98 12.66
N LYS A 247 -3.90 -22.34 11.56
CA LYS A 247 -2.63 -21.62 11.49
C LYS A 247 -2.58 -20.43 12.46
N VAL A 248 -3.66 -19.65 12.54
CA VAL A 248 -3.79 -18.54 13.49
C VAL A 248 -3.76 -19.05 14.93
N MET A 249 -4.40 -20.19 15.20
CA MET A 249 -4.29 -20.85 16.50
C MET A 249 -2.84 -21.24 16.80
N ALA A 250 -2.14 -21.89 15.87
CA ALA A 250 -0.74 -22.26 16.04
C ALA A 250 0.15 -21.04 16.35
N TYR A 251 0.02 -19.96 15.59
CA TYR A 251 0.75 -18.70 15.86
C TYR A 251 0.44 -18.10 17.23
N THR A 252 -0.81 -18.21 17.70
CA THR A 252 -1.22 -17.74 19.03
C THR A 252 -0.44 -18.46 20.13
N TYR A 253 -0.21 -19.77 19.98
CA TYR A 253 0.61 -20.56 20.91
C TYR A 253 2.09 -20.35 20.70
N GLU A 254 2.57 -20.35 19.46
CA GLU A 254 3.98 -20.23 19.11
C GLU A 254 4.60 -18.93 19.64
N TYR A 255 3.84 -17.82 19.60
CA TYR A 255 4.36 -16.51 19.99
C TYR A 255 3.78 -15.97 21.30
N GLY A 256 2.97 -16.76 22.01
CA GLY A 256 2.27 -16.31 23.22
C GLY A 256 1.36 -15.09 23.00
N ALA A 257 0.79 -14.94 21.80
CA ALA A 257 0.00 -13.77 21.44
C ALA A 257 -1.29 -13.67 22.29
N GLY A 258 -1.61 -12.46 22.77
CA GLY A 258 -2.84 -12.22 23.55
C GLY A 258 -4.10 -12.35 22.70
N ALA A 259 -3.99 -11.98 21.42
CA ALA A 259 -5.03 -12.19 20.44
C ALA A 259 -4.45 -12.47 19.05
N SER A 260 -5.21 -13.17 18.20
CA SER A 260 -4.86 -13.33 16.79
C SER A 260 -6.09 -13.24 15.89
N LEU A 261 -5.92 -12.77 14.65
CA LEU A 261 -6.99 -12.54 13.68
C LEU A 261 -6.74 -13.39 12.43
N LEU A 262 -7.79 -14.07 11.97
CA LEU A 262 -7.90 -14.59 10.62
C LEU A 262 -8.74 -13.61 9.79
N VAL A 263 -8.15 -13.02 8.76
CA VAL A 263 -8.79 -12.03 7.89
C VAL A 263 -8.98 -12.60 6.49
N PHE A 264 -10.20 -12.55 5.96
CA PHE A 264 -10.54 -13.14 4.67
C PHE A 264 -11.72 -12.42 3.99
N PRO A 265 -11.86 -12.47 2.65
CA PRO A 265 -12.89 -11.70 1.95
C PRO A 265 -14.31 -12.25 2.15
N GLY A 266 -14.45 -13.56 2.34
CA GLY A 266 -15.73 -14.23 2.55
C GLY A 266 -15.56 -15.74 2.43
N ILE A 267 -16.65 -16.48 2.58
CA ILE A 267 -16.68 -17.93 2.31
C ILE A 267 -17.80 -18.21 1.32
N GLY A 268 -17.43 -18.87 0.22
CA GLY A 268 -18.36 -19.32 -0.81
C GLY A 268 -18.99 -20.68 -0.46
N GLU A 269 -19.94 -21.10 -1.28
CA GLU A 269 -20.61 -22.38 -1.14
C GLU A 269 -19.70 -23.52 -1.63
N GLY A 270 -19.64 -24.65 -0.90
CA GLY A 270 -18.86 -25.81 -1.34
C GLY A 270 -18.29 -26.70 -0.23
N VAL A 271 -19.10 -27.00 0.79
CA VAL A 271 -18.69 -27.79 1.96
C VAL A 271 -18.44 -29.24 1.57
N LYS A 272 -17.32 -29.80 2.02
CA LYS A 272 -17.00 -31.22 1.83
C LYS A 272 -16.68 -31.96 3.12
N SER A 273 -16.37 -31.27 4.23
CA SER A 273 -15.96 -31.90 5.51
C SER A 273 -16.63 -31.29 6.76
N GLU A 274 -16.58 -32.02 7.88
CA GLU A 274 -17.10 -31.58 9.19
C GLU A 274 -16.32 -30.37 9.75
N GLU A 275 -15.00 -30.31 9.56
CA GLU A 275 -14.20 -29.17 9.98
C GLU A 275 -14.58 -27.88 9.24
N GLU A 276 -14.86 -28.00 7.93
CA GLU A 276 -15.35 -26.90 7.11
C GLU A 276 -16.75 -26.45 7.57
N PHE A 277 -17.59 -27.37 8.03
CA PHE A 277 -18.89 -27.04 8.63
C PHE A 277 -18.73 -26.15 9.87
N GLY A 278 -17.78 -26.47 10.76
CA GLY A 278 -17.48 -25.64 11.92
C GLY A 278 -17.01 -24.23 11.55
N THR A 279 -16.18 -24.10 10.52
CA THR A 279 -15.73 -22.78 10.00
C THR A 279 -16.88 -21.98 9.38
N LEU A 280 -17.79 -22.66 8.66
CA LEU A 280 -18.97 -22.03 8.08
C LEU A 280 -19.97 -21.57 9.12
N GLU A 281 -20.16 -22.34 10.20
CA GLU A 281 -21.04 -21.94 11.28
C GLU A 281 -20.52 -20.68 11.98
N LEU A 282 -19.21 -20.62 12.24
CA LEU A 282 -18.57 -19.39 12.70
C LEU A 282 -18.78 -18.23 11.72
N TYR A 283 -18.66 -18.48 10.41
CA TYR A 283 -18.93 -17.47 9.39
C TYR A 283 -20.39 -17.00 9.37
N ARG A 284 -21.36 -17.89 9.61
CA ARG A 284 -22.77 -17.52 9.77
C ARG A 284 -23.00 -16.66 11.02
N LEU A 285 -22.35 -17.01 12.14
CA LEU A 285 -22.41 -16.21 13.38
C LEU A 285 -21.83 -14.80 13.22
N MET A 286 -20.93 -14.59 12.26
CA MET A 286 -20.41 -13.24 11.96
C MET A 286 -21.52 -12.31 11.47
N GLY A 287 -22.53 -12.81 10.75
CA GLY A 287 -23.69 -12.03 10.27
C GLY A 287 -23.32 -10.67 9.69
N GLU A 288 -24.12 -9.65 9.99
CA GLU A 288 -23.85 -8.25 9.58
C GLU A 288 -22.66 -7.62 10.32
N LYS A 289 -22.37 -8.11 11.53
CA LYS A 289 -21.22 -7.66 12.34
C LYS A 289 -19.90 -7.91 11.60
N GLY A 290 -19.85 -8.98 10.80
CA GLY A 290 -18.71 -9.35 9.96
C GLY A 290 -17.50 -9.83 10.73
N TRP A 291 -17.64 -10.14 12.02
CA TRP A 291 -16.59 -10.79 12.83
C TRP A 291 -17.15 -11.58 14.01
N VAL A 292 -16.40 -12.61 14.42
CA VAL A 292 -16.68 -13.44 15.60
C VAL A 292 -15.39 -13.67 16.36
N ASP A 293 -15.45 -13.76 17.69
CA ASP A 293 -14.32 -14.12 18.53
C ASP A 293 -14.50 -15.52 19.15
N ILE A 294 -13.39 -16.21 19.29
CA ILE A 294 -13.25 -17.54 19.91
C ILE A 294 -12.34 -17.33 21.13
N ARG A 295 -12.91 -17.49 22.32
CA ARG A 295 -12.16 -17.38 23.57
C ARG A 295 -11.53 -18.72 23.93
N LEU A 296 -10.21 -18.73 24.07
CA LEU A 296 -9.45 -19.89 24.55
C LEU A 296 -9.57 -19.99 26.08
N ARG A 297 -9.35 -21.20 26.62
CA ARG A 297 -9.50 -21.48 28.06
C ARG A 297 -8.57 -20.64 28.94
N ASP A 298 -7.41 -20.27 28.42
CA ASP A 298 -6.42 -19.43 29.08
C ASP A 298 -6.69 -17.92 28.95
N GLY A 299 -7.81 -17.53 28.33
CA GLY A 299 -8.22 -16.15 28.17
C GLY A 299 -7.76 -15.48 26.87
N ARG A 300 -6.86 -16.09 26.09
CA ARG A 300 -6.48 -15.60 24.76
C ARG A 300 -7.66 -15.64 23.80
N LYS A 301 -7.62 -14.82 22.74
CA LYS A 301 -8.72 -14.70 21.79
C LYS A 301 -8.27 -14.93 20.35
N ILE A 302 -9.07 -15.65 19.57
CA ILE A 302 -8.91 -15.76 18.13
C ILE A 302 -10.11 -15.10 17.47
N TYR A 303 -9.88 -14.18 16.55
CA TYR A 303 -10.92 -13.48 15.81
C TYR A 303 -10.97 -13.98 14.37
N MET A 304 -12.17 -14.19 13.85
CA MET A 304 -12.40 -14.32 12.41
C MET A 304 -13.05 -13.03 11.94
N VAL A 305 -12.47 -12.39 10.91
CA VAL A 305 -12.88 -11.06 10.44
C VAL A 305 -13.06 -11.10 8.92
N LYS A 306 -14.28 -10.76 8.46
CA LYS A 306 -14.56 -10.60 7.04
C LYS A 306 -14.06 -9.24 6.59
N VAL A 307 -13.13 -9.21 5.65
CA VAL A 307 -12.65 -8.00 5.00
C VAL A 307 -12.70 -8.23 3.50
N ASP A 308 -13.87 -7.98 2.92
CA ASP A 308 -14.09 -8.02 1.48
C ASP A 308 -13.60 -6.70 0.86
N PRO A 309 -12.58 -6.71 -0.03
CA PRO A 309 -12.12 -5.50 -0.71
C PRO A 309 -13.19 -4.78 -1.54
N LEU A 310 -14.33 -5.42 -1.81
CA LEU A 310 -15.48 -4.87 -2.53
C LEU A 310 -16.52 -4.21 -1.62
N GLU A 311 -16.34 -4.23 -0.30
CA GLU A 311 -17.19 -3.50 0.66
C GLU A 311 -16.74 -2.04 0.86
N ASP A 312 -17.67 -1.16 1.26
CA ASP A 312 -17.37 0.25 1.52
C ASP A 312 -16.23 0.42 2.54
N THR A 313 -15.29 1.32 2.24
CA THR A 313 -14.10 1.53 3.05
C THR A 313 -14.43 1.92 4.49
N ASN A 314 -15.49 2.70 4.74
CA ASN A 314 -15.86 3.07 6.11
C ASN A 314 -16.42 1.86 6.87
N THR A 315 -17.16 0.99 6.20
CA THR A 315 -17.63 -0.27 6.79
C THR A 315 -16.45 -1.14 7.21
N LEU A 316 -15.46 -1.30 6.34
CA LEU A 316 -14.24 -2.07 6.63
C LEU A 316 -13.43 -1.45 7.77
N LEU A 317 -13.26 -0.12 7.77
CA LEU A 317 -12.58 0.61 8.84
C LEU A 317 -13.28 0.46 10.19
N ASN A 318 -14.61 0.61 10.21
CA ASN A 318 -15.39 0.45 11.44
C ASN A 318 -15.29 -0.97 11.98
N ARG A 319 -15.42 -1.98 11.11
CA ARG A 319 -15.30 -3.40 11.49
C ARG A 319 -13.93 -3.70 12.10
N MET A 320 -12.85 -3.31 11.41
CA MET A 320 -11.49 -3.54 11.90
C MET A 320 -11.22 -2.75 13.19
N SER A 321 -11.74 -1.52 13.29
CA SER A 321 -11.66 -0.70 14.51
C SER A 321 -12.32 -1.35 15.71
N GLN A 322 -13.54 -1.88 15.56
CA GLN A 322 -14.23 -2.61 16.63
C GLN A 322 -13.41 -3.81 17.13
N VAL A 323 -12.83 -4.59 16.21
CA VAL A 323 -11.99 -5.74 16.58
C VAL A 323 -10.74 -5.27 17.31
N LEU A 324 -9.97 -4.35 16.74
CA LEU A 324 -8.70 -3.89 17.32
C LEU A 324 -8.91 -3.20 18.68
N LEU A 325 -9.93 -2.36 18.84
CA LEU A 325 -10.25 -1.70 20.11
C LEU A 325 -10.83 -2.66 21.16
N SER A 326 -11.41 -3.80 20.75
CA SER A 326 -11.82 -4.85 21.70
C SER A 326 -10.64 -5.64 22.27
N ILE A 327 -9.46 -5.53 21.65
CA ILE A 327 -8.22 -6.20 22.03
C ILE A 327 -7.31 -5.22 22.75
N LEU A 328 -6.96 -4.13 22.07
CA LEU A 328 -6.10 -3.09 22.61
C LEU A 328 -6.89 -2.34 23.67
N SER A 329 -6.54 -2.54 24.92
CA SER A 329 -7.05 -1.73 26.03
C SER A 329 -6.40 -0.34 25.99
N ILE A 330 -6.62 0.40 24.89
CA ILE A 330 -6.05 1.73 24.68
C ILE A 330 -6.68 2.67 25.71
N LYS A 331 -6.06 2.76 26.88
CA LYS A 331 -6.30 3.86 27.79
C LYS A 331 -5.75 5.10 27.11
N ARG A 332 -6.64 6.01 26.73
CA ARG A 332 -6.26 7.40 26.45
C ARG A 332 -5.66 7.94 27.76
N THR A 333 -4.33 8.10 27.79
CA THR A 333 -3.68 8.95 28.79
C THR A 333 -3.96 10.41 28.48
#